data_AF-A0A4Q3A8J1-F1
#
_entry.id   AF-A0A4Q3A8J1-F1
#
_cell.length_a   1.000
_cell.length_b   1.000
_cell.length_c   1.000
_cell.angle_alpha   90.00
_cell.angle_beta   90.00
_cell.angle_gamma   90.00
#
_symmetry.space_group_name_H-M   'P 1'
#
loop_
_entity.id
_entity.type
_entity.pdbx_description
1 polymer ?
#
loop_
_entity_poly.entity_id
_entity_poly.type
_entity_poly.pdbx_seq_one_letter_code
_entity_poly.pdbx_strand_id
1 'polypeptide(L)'
;MKTPLLALLLSLPVMAEDLPSIAAMKSAADAFLGSLDDAKRGQATFPFAGDARENFKFTPQTRTGLPFKDMTEAQRAAAGKLLDAALSEKGKLKATQIITLEGVLREMEKKPDYRDPEKYYVSIFGKPGDEKGWGWKFEGHHLALNYTVVGGKEFSVT
;
A
#
# COMPACT_ATOMS: atom_id res chain seq x y z
N MET A 1 -50.40 -41.56 5.33
CA MET A 1 -49.50 -40.74 6.17
C MET A 1 -48.23 -40.49 5.40
N LYS A 2 -47.97 -39.26 4.94
CA LYS A 2 -46.75 -38.88 4.21
C LYS A 2 -45.90 -38.02 5.16
N THR A 3 -44.76 -38.53 5.57
CA THR A 3 -43.76 -37.82 6.38
C THR A 3 -43.05 -36.79 5.50
N PRO A 4 -42.97 -35.50 5.86
CA PRO A 4 -42.15 -34.56 5.10
C PRO A 4 -40.70 -34.67 5.58
N LEU A 5 -39.79 -34.84 4.62
CA LEU A 5 -38.35 -34.81 4.84
C LEU A 5 -37.92 -33.35 5.04
N LEU A 6 -37.44 -33.02 6.24
CA LEU A 6 -36.91 -31.69 6.57
C LEU A 6 -35.47 -31.60 6.06
N ALA A 7 -35.25 -30.83 4.99
CA ALA A 7 -33.91 -30.55 4.49
C ALA A 7 -33.23 -29.49 5.38
N LEU A 8 -32.19 -29.89 6.11
CA LEU A 8 -31.36 -29.00 6.90
C LEU A 8 -30.34 -28.31 5.97
N LEU A 9 -30.61 -27.06 5.60
CA LEU A 9 -29.64 -26.20 4.90
C LEU A 9 -28.54 -25.78 5.88
N LEU A 10 -27.39 -26.43 5.81
CA LEU A 10 -26.15 -25.95 6.45
C LEU A 10 -25.67 -24.70 5.70
N SER A 11 -25.86 -23.53 6.29
CA SER A 11 -25.22 -22.30 5.84
C SER A 11 -23.72 -22.41 6.14
N LEU A 12 -22.91 -22.67 5.12
CA LEU A 12 -21.46 -22.48 5.22
C LEU A 12 -21.22 -20.99 5.46
N PRO A 13 -20.41 -20.59 6.48
CA PRO A 13 -19.99 -19.21 6.59
C PRO A 13 -19.23 -18.86 5.32
N VAL A 14 -19.72 -17.86 4.59
CA VAL A 14 -18.90 -17.14 3.61
C VAL A 14 -17.66 -16.70 4.38
N MET A 15 -16.49 -17.25 4.03
CA MET A 15 -15.22 -16.71 4.51
C MET A 15 -15.20 -15.26 4.05
N ALA A 16 -15.37 -14.33 4.99
CA ALA A 16 -15.20 -12.93 4.71
C ALA A 16 -13.82 -12.79 4.06
N GLU A 17 -13.74 -12.21 2.87
CA GLU A 17 -12.44 -11.80 2.35
C GLU A 17 -11.79 -10.94 3.44
N ASP A 18 -10.53 -11.21 3.80
CA ASP A 18 -9.78 -10.45 4.79
C ASP A 18 -9.79 -8.98 4.37
N LEU A 19 -10.75 -8.22 4.90
CA LEU A 19 -10.84 -6.78 4.67
C LEU A 19 -9.54 -6.15 5.17
N PRO A 20 -9.06 -5.07 4.52
CA PRO A 20 -7.90 -4.33 4.97
C PRO A 20 -8.00 -4.03 6.46
N SER A 21 -7.12 -4.63 7.26
CA SER A 21 -7.14 -4.45 8.70
C SER A 21 -6.28 -3.25 9.06
N ILE A 22 -6.89 -2.24 9.71
CA ILE A 22 -6.16 -1.07 10.22
C ILE A 22 -4.98 -1.51 11.12
N ALA A 23 -5.18 -2.56 11.92
CA ALA A 23 -4.13 -3.14 12.76
C ALA A 23 -3.00 -3.76 11.93
N ALA A 24 -3.34 -4.46 10.84
CA ALA A 24 -2.34 -5.03 9.92
C ALA A 24 -1.56 -3.92 9.20
N MET A 25 -2.24 -2.90 8.67
CA MET A 25 -1.59 -1.74 8.04
C MET A 25 -0.66 -1.02 9.02
N LYS A 26 -1.11 -0.80 10.27
CA LYS A 26 -0.28 -0.20 11.31
C LYS A 26 0.98 -1.02 11.56
N SER A 27 0.82 -2.32 11.80
CA SER A 27 1.94 -3.24 12.08
C SER A 27 2.94 -3.27 10.93
N ALA A 28 2.46 -3.31 9.68
CA ALA A 28 3.30 -3.28 8.51
C ALA A 28 4.02 -1.92 8.32
N ALA A 29 3.35 -0.81 8.60
CA ALA A 29 3.97 0.52 8.57
C ALA A 29 5.06 0.67 9.64
N ASP A 30 4.81 0.20 10.87
CA ASP A 30 5.81 0.18 11.93
C ASP A 30 7.01 -0.70 11.56
N ALA A 31 6.77 -1.87 10.97
CA ALA A 31 7.84 -2.77 10.50
C ALA A 31 8.66 -2.16 9.36
N PHE A 32 8.01 -1.48 8.41
CA PHE A 32 8.69 -0.75 7.36
C PHE A 32 9.58 0.35 7.95
N LEU A 33 9.04 1.25 8.78
CA LEU A 33 9.83 2.32 9.41
C LEU A 33 10.96 1.78 10.30
N GLY A 34 10.72 0.66 11.00
CA GLY A 34 11.71 -0.02 11.81
C GLY A 34 12.86 -0.64 11.01
N SER A 35 12.66 -0.92 9.73
CA SER A 35 13.71 -1.42 8.82
C SER A 35 14.63 -0.31 8.25
N LEU A 36 14.29 0.96 8.50
CA LEU A 36 14.99 2.12 7.96
C LEU A 36 15.97 2.70 8.99
N ASP A 37 17.15 3.09 8.49
CA ASP A 37 18.04 4.02 9.19
C ASP A 37 17.40 5.43 9.28
N ASP A 38 17.99 6.31 10.09
CA ASP A 38 17.43 7.64 10.35
C ASP A 38 17.31 8.51 9.10
N ALA A 39 18.26 8.39 8.16
CA ALA A 39 18.24 9.16 6.93
C ALA A 39 17.08 8.73 6.01
N LYS A 40 16.91 7.43 5.80
CA LYS A 40 15.80 6.87 5.01
C LYS A 40 14.46 7.10 5.70
N ARG A 41 14.41 7.01 7.03
CA ARG A 41 13.22 7.33 7.82
C ARG A 41 12.80 8.78 7.62
N GLY A 42 13.75 9.72 7.65
CA GLY A 42 13.50 11.13 7.38
C GLY A 42 12.94 11.38 5.98
N GLN A 43 13.33 10.60 4.97
CA GLN A 43 12.74 10.67 3.62
C GLN A 43 11.33 10.08 3.54
N ALA A 44 11.05 9.05 4.34
CA ALA A 44 9.79 8.33 4.31
C ALA A 44 8.69 8.96 5.17
N THR A 45 9.01 9.77 6.18
CA THR A 45 8.03 10.28 7.15
C THR A 45 7.69 11.75 6.95
N PHE A 46 6.41 12.08 7.06
CA PHE A 46 5.88 13.43 6.90
C PHE A 46 4.87 13.76 8.01
N PRO A 47 4.64 15.05 8.32
CA PRO A 47 3.53 15.46 9.17
C PRO A 47 2.18 15.03 8.58
N PHE A 48 1.22 14.63 9.44
CA PHE A 48 -0.10 14.20 8.97
C PHE A 48 -0.85 15.30 8.20
N ALA A 49 -0.78 16.55 8.67
CA ALA A 49 -1.40 17.71 8.03
C ALA A 49 -0.54 18.35 6.93
N GLY A 50 0.45 17.64 6.36
CA GLY A 50 1.35 18.18 5.34
C GLY A 50 0.78 18.06 3.91
N ASP A 51 1.09 19.05 3.07
CA ASP A 51 0.63 19.14 1.67
C ASP A 51 0.96 17.90 0.82
N ALA A 52 2.07 17.23 1.11
CA ALA A 52 2.48 16.01 0.41
C ALA A 52 1.45 14.87 0.54
N ARG A 53 0.58 14.88 1.56
CA ARG A 53 -0.50 13.91 1.73
C ARG A 53 -1.59 14.07 0.68
N GLU A 54 -1.81 15.28 0.19
CA GLU A 54 -2.87 15.62 -0.77
C GLU A 54 -2.39 15.64 -2.23
N ASN A 55 -1.09 15.43 -2.46
CA ASN A 55 -0.54 15.21 -3.81
C ASN A 55 -0.58 13.72 -4.18
N PHE A 56 -1.66 13.30 -4.86
CA PHE A 56 -1.85 11.92 -5.35
C PHE A 56 -1.95 11.86 -6.90
N LYS A 57 -1.21 12.73 -7.60
CA LYS A 57 -1.19 12.71 -9.08
C LYS A 57 -0.44 11.49 -9.60
N PHE A 58 -1.09 10.72 -10.46
CA PHE A 58 -0.48 9.57 -11.13
C PHE A 58 0.37 9.96 -12.36
N THR A 59 0.33 11.20 -12.83
CA THR A 59 1.16 11.65 -13.96
C THR A 59 2.65 11.72 -13.62
N PRO A 60 3.54 11.77 -14.62
CA PRO A 60 4.98 11.98 -14.40
C PRO A 60 5.25 13.27 -13.61
N GLN A 61 5.92 13.14 -12.47
CA GLN A 61 6.32 14.25 -11.60
C GLN A 61 7.43 13.78 -10.65
N THR A 62 8.16 14.73 -10.07
CA THR A 62 8.97 14.45 -8.88
C THR A 62 8.06 14.03 -7.73
N ARG A 63 8.39 12.92 -7.06
CA ARG A 63 7.59 12.35 -5.96
C ARG A 63 8.34 12.48 -4.65
N THR A 64 7.59 12.60 -3.57
CA THR A 64 8.11 12.57 -2.20
C THR A 64 8.09 11.14 -1.66
N GLY A 65 8.83 10.89 -0.58
CA GLY A 65 8.93 9.58 0.05
C GLY A 65 10.23 8.88 -0.30
N LEU A 66 10.44 7.72 0.31
CA LEU A 66 11.60 6.89 0.05
C LEU A 66 11.38 6.10 -1.25
N PRO A 67 12.18 6.31 -2.31
CA PRO A 67 12.10 5.49 -3.52
C PRO A 67 12.60 4.07 -3.26
N PHE A 68 12.01 3.10 -3.98
CA PHE A 68 12.49 1.72 -4.01
C PHE A 68 13.96 1.65 -4.38
N LYS A 69 14.41 2.51 -5.31
CA LYS A 69 15.82 2.60 -5.72
C LYS A 69 16.82 2.76 -4.57
N ASP A 70 16.40 3.40 -3.47
CA ASP A 70 17.24 3.64 -2.29
C ASP A 70 17.02 2.61 -1.17
N MET A 71 16.14 1.63 -1.39
CA MET A 71 15.83 0.56 -0.44
C MET A 71 16.65 -0.70 -0.70
N THR A 72 17.07 -1.37 0.38
CA THR A 72 17.55 -2.75 0.31
C THR A 72 16.40 -3.72 -0.01
N GLU A 73 16.71 -4.96 -0.39
CA GLU A 73 15.69 -5.98 -0.64
C GLU A 73 14.78 -6.21 0.57
N ALA A 74 15.34 -6.24 1.79
CA ALA A 74 14.58 -6.39 3.02
C ALA A 74 13.61 -5.21 3.25
N GLN A 75 14.03 -3.98 2.93
CA GLN A 75 13.19 -2.78 3.04
C GLN A 75 12.08 -2.77 1.99
N ARG A 76 12.36 -3.20 0.75
CA ARG A 76 11.35 -3.39 -0.30
C ARG A 76 10.34 -4.46 0.10
N ALA A 77 10.78 -5.56 0.71
CA ALA A 77 9.90 -6.60 1.23
C ALA A 77 8.99 -6.06 2.36
N ALA A 78 9.51 -5.22 3.25
CA ALA A 78 8.71 -4.57 4.29
C ALA A 78 7.69 -3.58 3.70
N ALA A 79 8.06 -2.81 2.67
CA ALA A 79 7.14 -1.96 1.91
C ALA A 79 6.05 -2.78 1.20
N GLY A 80 6.40 -3.92 0.61
CA GLY A 80 5.46 -4.85 0.01
C GLY A 80 4.45 -5.39 1.02
N LYS A 81 4.87 -5.72 2.24
CA LYS A 81 3.95 -6.14 3.31
C LYS A 81 2.95 -5.05 3.71
N LEU A 82 3.31 -3.76 3.59
CA LEU A 82 2.38 -2.66 3.81
C LEU A 82 1.28 -2.64 2.74
N LEU A 83 1.64 -2.82 1.46
CA LEU A 83 0.66 -2.99 0.38
C LEU A 83 -0.22 -4.22 0.60
N ASP A 84 0.38 -5.35 0.98
CA ASP A 84 -0.33 -6.60 1.19
C ASP A 84 -1.33 -6.54 2.34
N ALA A 85 -1.06 -5.71 3.36
CA ALA A 85 -1.98 -5.48 4.47
C ALA A 85 -3.24 -4.67 4.07
N ALA A 86 -3.20 -4.01 2.91
CA ALA A 86 -4.20 -3.04 2.48
C ALA A 86 -4.99 -3.46 1.23
N LEU A 87 -4.55 -4.51 0.54
CA LEU A 87 -5.09 -4.96 -0.73
C LEU A 87 -5.59 -6.41 -0.62
N SER A 88 -6.68 -6.73 -1.33
CA SER A 88 -7.06 -8.13 -1.57
C SER A 88 -6.02 -8.83 -2.44
N GLU A 89 -6.04 -10.17 -2.50
CA GLU A 89 -5.10 -10.94 -3.35
C GLU A 89 -5.08 -10.44 -4.81
N LYS A 90 -6.26 -10.15 -5.37
CA LYS A 90 -6.39 -9.57 -6.71
C LYS A 90 -5.77 -8.17 -6.80
N GLY A 91 -5.90 -7.35 -5.76
CA GLY A 91 -5.26 -6.04 -5.65
C GLY A 91 -3.73 -6.15 -5.63
N LYS A 92 -3.19 -7.07 -4.82
CA LYS A 92 -1.75 -7.37 -4.74
C LYS A 92 -1.19 -7.77 -6.09
N LEU A 93 -1.85 -8.72 -6.76
CA LEU A 93 -1.44 -9.17 -8.08
C LEU A 93 -1.42 -8.02 -9.10
N LYS A 94 -2.46 -7.18 -9.13
CA LYS A 94 -2.52 -6.02 -10.01
C LYS A 94 -1.40 -5.02 -9.73
N ALA A 95 -1.14 -4.70 -8.47
CA ALA A 95 -0.08 -3.77 -8.09
C ALA A 95 1.29 -4.28 -8.56
N THR A 96 1.61 -5.54 -8.30
CA THR A 96 2.86 -6.19 -8.75
C THR A 96 2.99 -6.22 -10.27
N GLN A 97 1.90 -6.52 -10.98
CA GLN A 97 1.89 -6.50 -12.45
C GLN A 97 2.15 -5.10 -13.01
N ILE A 98 1.54 -4.06 -12.44
CA ILE A 98 1.76 -2.65 -12.84
C ILE A 98 3.24 -2.27 -12.65
N ILE A 99 3.81 -2.56 -11.48
CA ILE A 99 5.24 -2.27 -11.20
C ILE A 99 6.14 -3.01 -12.19
N THR A 100 5.90 -4.31 -12.41
CA THR A 100 6.71 -5.14 -13.30
C THR A 100 6.60 -4.70 -14.76
N LEU A 101 5.42 -4.21 -15.17
CA LEU A 101 5.17 -3.73 -16.54
C LEU A 101 6.06 -2.54 -16.92
N GLU A 102 6.52 -1.73 -15.96
CA GLU A 102 7.52 -0.68 -16.22
C GLU A 102 8.79 -1.24 -16.88
N GLY A 103 9.24 -2.44 -16.47
CA GLY A 103 10.41 -3.10 -17.06
C GLY A 103 10.16 -3.54 -18.52
N VAL A 104 8.98 -4.03 -18.85
CA VAL A 104 8.61 -4.38 -20.23
C VAL A 104 8.54 -3.13 -21.11
N LEU A 105 7.88 -2.07 -20.61
CA LEU A 105 7.77 -0.81 -21.33
C LEU A 105 9.12 -0.11 -21.51
N ARG A 106 10.04 -0.25 -20.54
CA ARG A 106 11.42 0.23 -20.67
C ARG A 106 12.08 -0.32 -21.93
N GLU A 107 11.99 -1.62 -22.15
CA GLU A 107 12.60 -2.29 -23.31
C GLU A 107 11.90 -1.90 -24.62
N MET A 108 10.57 -1.83 -24.62
CA MET A 108 9.79 -1.49 -25.82
C MET A 108 9.96 -0.03 -26.25
N GLU A 109 9.95 0.90 -25.29
CA GLU A 109 9.93 2.34 -25.57
C GLU A 109 11.33 2.97 -25.58
N LYS A 110 12.36 2.25 -25.12
CA LYS A 110 13.75 2.74 -25.02
C LYS A 110 13.88 4.03 -24.19
N LYS A 111 13.09 4.13 -23.11
CA LYS A 111 13.10 5.29 -22.17
C LYS A 111 13.42 4.83 -20.74
N PRO A 112 14.66 4.39 -20.46
CA PRO A 112 15.01 3.77 -19.17
C PRO A 112 14.87 4.68 -17.97
N ASP A 113 15.08 5.99 -18.13
CA ASP A 113 14.88 6.96 -17.05
C ASP A 113 13.39 7.27 -16.79
N TYR A 114 12.51 6.98 -17.73
CA TYR A 114 11.08 7.22 -17.62
C TYR A 114 10.31 5.99 -17.15
N ARG A 115 10.69 4.82 -17.69
CA ARG A 115 10.13 3.51 -17.38
C ARG A 115 11.03 2.82 -16.37
N ASP A 116 10.70 2.93 -15.09
CA ASP A 116 11.54 2.40 -14.02
C ASP A 116 10.74 1.76 -12.89
N PRO A 117 10.80 0.42 -12.70
CA PRO A 117 10.11 -0.25 -11.60
C PRO A 117 10.66 0.16 -10.22
N GLU A 118 11.83 0.81 -10.16
CA GLU A 118 12.41 1.30 -8.91
C GLU A 118 11.97 2.73 -8.56
N LYS A 119 11.19 3.39 -9.42
CA LYS A 119 10.58 4.71 -9.18
C LYS A 119 9.20 4.61 -8.55
N TYR A 120 9.07 3.71 -7.58
CA TYR A 120 7.94 3.62 -6.66
C TYR A 120 8.38 4.10 -5.28
N TYR A 121 7.51 4.83 -4.60
CA TYR A 121 7.83 5.58 -3.40
C TYR A 121 6.89 5.20 -2.27
N VAL A 122 7.41 5.13 -1.06
CA VAL A 122 6.63 4.95 0.17
C VAL A 122 6.75 6.22 1.02
N SER A 123 5.59 6.75 1.42
CA SER A 123 5.49 7.87 2.38
C SER A 123 4.56 7.48 3.52
N ILE A 124 4.93 7.80 4.77
CA ILE A 124 4.11 7.65 5.98
C ILE A 124 3.80 9.05 6.53
N PHE A 125 2.54 9.32 6.83
CA PHE A 125 2.03 10.59 7.31
C PHE A 125 1.55 10.46 8.76
N GLY A 126 2.17 11.22 9.67
CA GLY A 126 1.92 11.07 11.10
C GLY A 126 2.52 9.79 11.68
N LYS A 127 2.11 9.46 12.91
CA LYS A 127 2.55 8.23 13.60
C LYS A 127 1.55 7.10 13.34
N PRO A 128 1.97 5.92 12.84
CA PRO A 128 1.06 4.80 12.66
C PRO A 128 0.25 4.48 13.93
N GLY A 129 -1.07 4.46 13.79
CA GLY A 129 -2.01 4.21 14.89
C GLY A 129 -2.36 5.42 15.75
N ASP A 130 -1.94 6.65 15.40
CA ASP A 130 -2.42 7.86 16.07
C ASP A 130 -3.93 8.02 15.83
N GLU A 131 -4.71 8.18 16.90
CA GLU A 131 -6.16 8.36 16.84
C GLU A 131 -6.55 9.68 16.15
N LYS A 132 -5.71 10.71 16.24
CA LYS A 132 -5.91 11.99 15.55
C LYS A 132 -5.79 11.87 14.03
N GLY A 133 -5.09 10.83 13.57
CA GLY A 133 -4.97 10.49 12.16
C GLY A 133 -3.55 10.11 11.78
N TRP A 134 -3.46 9.13 10.90
CA TRP A 134 -2.23 8.75 10.21
C TRP A 134 -2.56 8.25 8.81
N GLY A 135 -1.56 8.13 7.96
CA GLY A 135 -1.77 7.63 6.61
C GLY A 135 -0.49 7.18 5.95
N TRP A 136 -0.62 6.66 4.75
CA TRP A 136 0.53 6.29 3.94
C TRP A 136 0.18 6.36 2.46
N LYS A 137 1.21 6.54 1.65
CA LYS A 137 1.13 6.49 0.20
C LYS A 137 2.09 5.45 -0.35
N PHE A 138 1.62 4.75 -1.38
CA PHE A 138 2.46 4.01 -2.29
C PHE A 138 2.19 4.53 -3.70
N GLU A 139 3.20 5.14 -4.32
CA GLU A 139 2.99 5.79 -5.61
C GLU A 139 4.16 5.64 -6.55
N GLY A 140 3.84 5.52 -7.83
CA GLY A 140 4.75 5.49 -8.96
C GLY A 140 4.05 6.07 -10.18
N HIS A 141 4.55 5.74 -11.36
CA HIS A 141 4.08 6.34 -12.61
C HIS A 141 2.69 5.82 -13.05
N HIS A 142 2.29 4.60 -12.68
CA HIS A 142 0.98 4.02 -13.07
C HIS A 142 0.09 3.56 -11.93
N LEU A 143 0.53 3.73 -10.69
CA LEU A 143 -0.22 3.35 -9.50
C LEU A 143 0.04 4.39 -8.43
N ALA A 144 -1.04 4.92 -7.87
CA ALA A 144 -1.03 5.75 -6.69
C ALA A 144 -2.11 5.21 -5.75
N LEU A 145 -1.71 4.89 -4.52
CA LEU A 145 -2.59 4.44 -3.45
C LEU A 145 -2.36 5.38 -2.28
N ASN A 146 -3.42 6.03 -1.81
CA ASN A 146 -3.38 6.90 -0.65
C ASN A 146 -4.36 6.39 0.41
N TYR A 147 -3.84 6.02 1.57
CA TYR A 147 -4.65 5.58 2.71
C TYR A 147 -4.58 6.62 3.83
N THR A 148 -5.74 7.01 4.33
CA THR A 148 -5.87 7.83 5.53
C THR A 148 -6.72 7.08 6.54
N VAL A 149 -6.22 6.96 7.78
CA VAL A 149 -6.89 6.31 8.91
C VAL A 149 -7.17 7.36 9.98
N VAL A 150 -8.39 7.39 10.52
CA VAL A 150 -8.80 8.33 11.58
C VAL A 150 -9.55 7.58 12.69
N GLY A 151 -9.35 7.97 13.94
CA GLY A 151 -10.04 7.39 15.10
C GLY A 151 -9.75 5.91 15.34
N GLY A 152 -8.72 5.35 14.69
CA GLY A 152 -8.30 3.95 14.84
C GLY A 152 -9.24 2.90 14.26
N LYS A 153 -10.37 3.30 13.66
CA LYS A 153 -11.46 2.39 13.25
C LYS A 153 -11.95 2.59 11.81
N GLU A 154 -11.67 3.74 11.22
CA GLU A 154 -12.11 4.12 9.89
C GLU A 154 -10.90 4.46 9.02
N PHE A 155 -10.99 4.12 7.74
CA PHE A 155 -10.02 4.55 6.75
C PHE A 155 -10.69 4.90 5.42
N SER A 156 -10.06 5.79 4.67
CA SER A 156 -10.38 6.08 3.28
C SER A 156 -9.21 5.70 2.39
N VAL A 157 -9.51 5.29 1.16
CA VAL A 157 -8.53 5.04 0.10
C VAL A 157 -8.86 5.90 -1.11
N THR A 158 -7.84 6.43 -1.79
CA THR A 158 -7.93 7.12 -3.08
C THR A 158 -6.83 6.65 -4.01
#